data_AF-A0A7Y4U513-F1
#
_entry.id   AF-A0A7Y4U513-F1
#
_cell.length_a   1.000
_cell.length_b   1.000
_cell.length_c   1.000
_cell.angle_alpha   90.00
_cell.angle_beta   90.00
_cell.angle_gamma   90.00
#
_symmetry.space_group_name_H-M   'P 1'
#
loop_
_entity.id
_entity.type
_entity.pdbx_description
1 polymer ?
#
loop_
_entity_poly.entity_id
_entity_poly.type
_entity_poly.pdbx_seq_one_letter_code
_entity_poly.pdbx_strand_id
1 'polypeptide(L)'
;QLDPNGMSPVPADVIKEWLRGGLQRLSEIKPALIFQKVARDNARYLLASLSHWAHLAGKKGLVLAIDISRCLMQRPRPKDLQDESRYYSLAMTLDTYELLRQCIDATDETEFCLTTVIAPPAFLHPDDRRGVYGYDALRMRIWDEVRDKQRVNPLSTLVRLAPVPQADHVATAGGV
;
A
#
# COMPACT_ATOMS: atom_id res chain seq x y z
N GLN A 1 6.10 28.06 -19.41
CA GLN A 1 7.35 28.84 -19.23
C GLN A 1 7.55 28.96 -17.73
N LEU A 2 8.60 28.37 -17.16
CA LEU A 2 8.87 28.45 -15.72
C LEU A 2 9.32 29.88 -15.39
N ASP A 3 8.86 30.43 -14.26
CA ASP A 3 9.20 31.78 -13.81
C ASP A 3 10.74 31.91 -13.70
N PRO A 4 11.37 32.92 -14.33
CA PRO A 4 12.82 33.13 -14.25
C PRO A 4 13.36 33.32 -12.83
N ASN A 5 12.50 33.62 -11.84
CA ASN A 5 12.90 33.77 -10.45
C ASN A 5 12.96 32.45 -9.65
N GLY A 6 12.63 31.31 -10.28
CA GLY A 6 12.60 30.00 -9.60
C GLY A 6 11.48 29.85 -8.56
N MET A 7 10.60 30.84 -8.44
CA MET A 7 9.43 30.80 -7.57
C MET A 7 8.32 29.99 -8.24
N SER A 8 7.72 29.05 -7.52
CA SER A 8 6.57 28.31 -8.03
C SER A 8 5.41 29.28 -8.32
N PRO A 9 4.72 29.18 -9.48
CA PRO A 9 3.56 30.02 -9.80
C PRO A 9 2.34 29.72 -8.92
N VAL A 10 2.43 28.72 -8.04
CA VAL A 10 1.39 28.28 -7.12
C VAL A 10 1.96 28.16 -5.70
N PRO A 11 1.24 28.61 -4.65
CA PRO A 11 1.66 28.46 -3.26
C PRO A 11 1.91 27.00 -2.88
N ALA A 12 2.91 26.77 -2.01
CA ALA A 12 3.26 25.43 -1.56
C ALA A 12 2.09 24.66 -0.93
N ASP A 13 1.19 25.34 -0.22
CA ASP A 13 0.06 24.69 0.44
C ASP A 13 -1.01 24.21 -0.56
N VAL A 14 -1.20 24.90 -1.68
CA VAL A 14 -2.07 24.44 -2.78
C VAL A 14 -1.50 23.16 -3.41
N ILE A 15 -0.18 23.10 -3.59
CA ILE A 15 0.51 21.90 -4.09
C ILE A 15 0.35 20.74 -3.10
N LYS A 16 0.52 20.99 -1.79
CA LYS A 16 0.32 19.96 -0.75
C LYS A 16 -1.12 19.44 -0.75
N GLU A 17 -2.11 20.31 -0.85
CA GLU A 17 -3.51 19.89 -0.91
C GLU A 17 -3.83 19.13 -2.19
N TRP A 18 -3.21 19.48 -3.31
CA TRP A 18 -3.29 18.67 -4.53
C TRP A 18 -2.67 17.27 -4.35
N LEU A 19 -1.45 17.18 -3.82
CA LEU A 19 -0.77 15.91 -3.55
C LEU A 19 -1.57 15.00 -2.60
N ARG A 20 -2.30 15.59 -1.65
CA ARG A 20 -3.18 14.87 -0.72
C ARG A 20 -4.52 14.45 -1.33
N GLY A 21 -4.83 14.86 -2.57
CA GLY A 21 -6.16 14.71 -3.17
C GLY A 21 -7.24 15.57 -2.52
N GLY A 22 -6.86 16.53 -1.67
CA GLY A 22 -7.75 17.41 -0.91
C GLY A 22 -8.10 18.73 -1.59
N LEU A 23 -7.48 19.02 -2.75
CA LEU A 23 -7.66 20.29 -3.46
C LEU A 23 -9.14 20.56 -3.79
N GLN A 24 -9.66 21.68 -3.28
CA GLN A 24 -11.05 22.06 -3.44
C GLN A 24 -11.35 22.53 -4.87
N ARG A 25 -10.59 23.50 -5.37
CA ARG A 25 -10.79 24.07 -6.71
C ARG A 25 -9.59 23.80 -7.60
N LEU A 26 -9.85 23.16 -8.74
CA LEU A 26 -8.81 22.85 -9.73
C LEU A 26 -8.15 24.11 -10.30
N SER A 27 -8.85 25.25 -10.35
CA SER A 27 -8.29 26.52 -10.83
C SER A 27 -7.05 26.98 -10.05
N GLU A 28 -6.92 26.59 -8.79
CA GLU A 28 -5.81 27.01 -7.91
C GLU A 28 -4.47 26.39 -8.32
N ILE A 29 -4.47 25.20 -8.93
CA ILE A 29 -3.25 24.48 -9.35
C ILE A 29 -2.93 24.67 -10.84
N LYS A 30 -3.87 25.15 -11.65
CA LYS A 30 -3.68 25.38 -13.10
C LYS A 30 -2.47 26.25 -13.47
N PRO A 31 -2.07 27.29 -12.70
CA PRO A 31 -0.85 28.04 -13.00
C PRO A 31 0.43 27.20 -12.98
N ALA A 32 0.44 26.07 -12.25
CA ALA A 32 1.50 25.07 -12.29
C ALA A 32 1.39 24.10 -13.48
N LEU A 33 0.52 24.38 -14.46
CA LEU A 33 0.22 23.53 -15.62
C LEU A 33 -0.35 22.15 -15.26
N ILE A 34 -1.02 22.06 -14.10
CA ILE A 34 -1.72 20.87 -13.64
C ILE A 34 -3.22 21.05 -13.89
N PHE A 35 -3.80 20.15 -14.69
CA PHE A 35 -5.18 20.26 -15.16
C PHE A 35 -6.10 19.15 -14.63
N GLN A 36 -5.62 18.32 -13.71
CA GLN A 36 -6.39 17.23 -13.10
C GLN A 36 -6.15 17.19 -11.59
N LYS A 37 -7.14 16.72 -10.83
CA LYS A 37 -6.97 16.41 -9.41
C LYS A 37 -6.33 15.03 -9.26
N VAL A 38 -5.67 14.78 -8.14
CA VAL A 38 -5.33 13.41 -7.74
C VAL A 38 -6.62 12.69 -7.35
N ALA A 39 -6.88 11.56 -7.98
CA ALA A 39 -8.06 10.73 -7.80
C ALA A 39 -7.68 9.24 -7.87
N ARG A 40 -8.63 8.36 -7.53
CA ARG A 40 -8.39 6.91 -7.41
C ARG A 40 -7.90 6.28 -8.73
N ASP A 41 -8.32 6.82 -9.86
CA ASP A 41 -8.00 6.35 -11.20
C ASP A 41 -6.61 6.78 -11.69
N ASN A 42 -6.08 7.92 -11.21
CA ASN A 42 -4.79 8.45 -11.66
C ASN A 42 -3.66 8.40 -10.63
N ALA A 43 -3.96 8.22 -9.35
CA ALA A 43 -2.96 8.27 -8.28
C ALA A 43 -1.81 7.27 -8.48
N ARG A 44 -2.10 6.07 -9.00
CA ARG A 44 -1.09 5.04 -9.28
C ARG A 44 -0.11 5.48 -10.36
N TYR A 45 -0.60 6.09 -11.45
CA TYR A 45 0.25 6.61 -12.51
C TYR A 45 1.11 7.79 -12.03
N LEU A 46 0.58 8.64 -11.15
CA LEU A 46 1.34 9.71 -10.53
C LEU A 46 2.46 9.18 -9.61
N LEU A 47 2.19 8.11 -8.85
CA LEU A 47 3.20 7.47 -8.00
C LEU A 47 4.32 6.83 -8.84
N ALA A 48 3.98 6.12 -9.91
CA ALA A 48 4.96 5.55 -10.84
C ALA A 48 5.81 6.66 -11.50
N SER A 49 5.16 7.73 -11.96
CA SER A 49 5.84 8.90 -12.54
C SER A 49 6.78 9.57 -11.54
N LEU A 50 6.36 9.70 -10.27
CA LEU A 50 7.18 10.25 -9.19
C LEU A 50 8.43 9.39 -8.94
N SER A 51 8.27 8.07 -8.88
CA SER A 51 9.37 7.13 -8.69
C SER A 51 10.43 7.27 -9.79
N HIS A 52 9.97 7.25 -11.06
CA HIS A 52 10.84 7.41 -12.21
C HIS A 52 11.51 8.79 -12.26
N TRP A 53 10.75 9.86 -12.00
CA TRP A 53 11.30 11.22 -11.94
C TRP A 53 12.34 11.39 -10.83
N ALA A 54 12.12 10.82 -9.64
CA ALA A 54 13.09 10.86 -8.55
C ALA A 54 14.41 10.19 -8.96
N HIS A 55 14.33 9.09 -9.71
CA HIS A 55 15.51 8.44 -10.28
C HIS A 55 16.26 9.34 -11.27
N LEU A 56 15.54 9.95 -12.23
CA LEU A 56 16.12 10.91 -13.19
C LEU A 56 16.76 12.12 -12.50
N ALA A 57 16.23 12.54 -11.35
CA ALA A 57 16.80 13.59 -10.50
C ALA A 57 18.03 13.14 -9.68
N GLY A 58 18.57 11.95 -9.96
CA GLY A 58 19.78 11.40 -9.33
C GLY A 58 19.53 10.67 -8.01
N LYS A 59 18.27 10.41 -7.62
CA LYS A 59 17.96 9.53 -6.47
C LYS A 59 17.98 8.06 -6.92
N LYS A 60 17.99 7.14 -5.95
CA LYS A 60 17.99 5.70 -6.23
C LYS A 60 16.60 5.13 -6.49
N GLY A 61 15.55 5.86 -6.16
CA GLY A 61 14.17 5.42 -6.28
C GLY A 61 13.32 5.88 -5.11
N LEU A 62 12.13 5.28 -4.99
CA LEU A 62 11.15 5.52 -3.97
C LEU A 62 10.94 4.26 -3.12
N VAL A 63 10.84 4.43 -1.80
CA VAL A 63 10.40 3.37 -0.89
C VAL A 63 9.08 3.79 -0.26
N LEU A 64 8.06 2.96 -0.44
CA LEU A 64 6.73 3.14 0.13
C LEU A 64 6.50 2.08 1.22
N ALA A 65 6.20 2.53 2.44
CA ALA A 65 5.79 1.66 3.54
C ALA A 65 4.31 1.90 3.84
N ILE A 66 3.49 0.86 3.70
CA ILE A 66 2.04 0.90 3.92
C ILE A 66 1.71 0.00 5.11
N ASP A 67 1.30 0.60 6.22
CA ASP A 67 0.78 -0.14 7.37
C ASP A 67 -0.74 -0.30 7.24
N ILE A 68 -1.19 -1.55 7.05
CA ILE A 68 -2.60 -1.89 6.94
C ILE A 68 -3.21 -2.40 8.24
N SER A 69 -2.47 -2.40 9.36
CA SER A 69 -2.94 -2.96 10.65
C SER A 69 -4.29 -2.39 11.07
N ARG A 70 -4.56 -1.12 10.77
CA ARG A 70 -5.82 -0.46 11.09
C ARG A 70 -7.02 -0.98 10.29
N CYS A 71 -6.81 -1.51 9.08
CA CYS A 71 -7.88 -2.10 8.27
C CYS A 71 -8.46 -3.37 8.90
N LEU A 72 -7.64 -4.09 9.66
CA LEU A 72 -8.02 -5.32 10.35
C LEU A 72 -8.68 -5.06 11.71
N MET A 73 -8.57 -3.84 12.24
CA MET A 73 -9.22 -3.49 13.49
C MET A 73 -10.71 -3.19 13.27
N GLN A 74 -11.55 -3.80 14.10
CA GLN A 74 -12.94 -3.40 14.18
C GLN A 74 -13.06 -2.07 14.92
N ARG A 75 -13.98 -1.21 14.46
CA ARG A 75 -14.30 0.02 15.19
C ARG A 75 -14.91 -0.36 16.55
N PRO A 76 -14.33 0.12 17.67
CA PRO A 76 -14.92 -0.07 18.98
C PRO A 76 -16.32 0.55 19.05
N ARG A 77 -17.13 0.12 20.02
CA ARG A 77 -18.41 0.78 20.27
C ARG A 77 -18.14 2.23 20.73
N PRO A 78 -19.04 3.19 20.45
CA PRO A 78 -18.81 4.61 20.78
C PRO A 78 -18.41 4.89 22.22
N LYS A 79 -18.96 4.13 23.17
CA LYS A 79 -18.65 4.22 24.60
C LYS A 79 -17.23 3.75 24.98
N ASP A 80 -16.60 2.98 24.09
CA ASP A 80 -15.27 2.38 24.26
C ASP A 80 -14.23 3.08 23.35
N LEU A 81 -14.61 4.18 22.66
CA LEU A 81 -13.66 4.97 21.87
C LEU A 81 -12.73 5.73 22.81
N GLN A 82 -11.51 5.21 22.96
CA GLN A 82 -10.37 5.93 23.55
C GLN A 82 -9.37 6.38 22.46
N ASP A 83 -9.51 5.85 21.25
CA ASP A 83 -8.64 6.09 20.10
C ASP A 83 -9.39 6.91 19.04
N GLU A 84 -8.94 8.15 18.83
CA GLU A 84 -9.49 9.09 17.83
C GLU A 84 -8.98 8.81 16.40
N SER A 85 -8.17 7.76 16.20
CA SER A 85 -7.71 7.39 14.87
C SER A 85 -8.85 6.89 13.97
N ARG A 86 -8.61 6.95 12.66
CA ARG A 86 -9.59 6.55 11.66
C ARG A 86 -9.76 5.03 11.64
N TYR A 87 -10.99 4.57 11.82
CA TYR A 87 -11.37 3.19 11.61
C TYR A 87 -11.94 2.97 10.21
N TYR A 88 -11.62 1.81 9.64
CA TYR A 88 -12.04 1.44 8.30
C TYR A 88 -13.32 0.60 8.38
N SER A 89 -14.33 1.00 7.60
CA SER A 89 -15.45 0.09 7.33
C SER A 89 -14.95 -1.13 6.55
N LEU A 90 -15.76 -2.18 6.47
CA LEU A 90 -15.42 -3.34 5.66
C LEU A 90 -15.24 -2.94 4.19
N ALA A 91 -16.10 -2.08 3.65
CA ALA A 91 -15.97 -1.57 2.27
C ALA A 91 -14.65 -0.82 2.04
N MET A 92 -14.24 0.05 2.97
CA MET A 92 -12.95 0.75 2.85
C MET A 92 -11.75 -0.20 2.98
N THR A 93 -11.90 -1.29 3.73
CA THR A 93 -10.89 -2.35 3.84
C THR A 93 -10.74 -3.09 2.51
N LEU A 94 -11.85 -3.48 1.88
CA LEU A 94 -11.83 -4.13 0.56
C LEU A 94 -11.31 -3.20 -0.54
N ASP A 95 -11.67 -1.91 -0.51
CA ASP A 95 -11.06 -0.88 -1.38
C ASP A 95 -9.53 -0.85 -1.22
N THR A 96 -9.04 -0.97 0.02
CA THR A 96 -7.59 -1.02 0.30
C THR A 96 -6.96 -2.29 -0.29
N TYR A 97 -7.65 -3.43 -0.20
CA TYR A 97 -7.16 -4.69 -0.79
C TYR A 97 -7.13 -4.66 -2.31
N GLU A 98 -8.09 -3.99 -2.93
CA GLU A 98 -8.06 -3.75 -4.38
C GLU A 98 -6.88 -2.86 -4.78
N LEU A 99 -6.58 -1.80 -4.01
CA LEU A 99 -5.40 -0.97 -4.25
C LEU A 99 -4.10 -1.78 -4.12
N LEU A 100 -3.98 -2.65 -3.11
CA LEU A 100 -2.82 -3.53 -2.98
C LEU A 100 -2.70 -4.49 -4.16
N ARG A 101 -3.82 -5.09 -4.61
CA ARG A 101 -3.84 -5.99 -5.78
C ARG A 101 -3.37 -5.26 -7.03
N GLN A 102 -3.84 -4.03 -7.27
CA GLN A 102 -3.41 -3.19 -8.38
C GLN A 102 -1.94 -2.78 -8.28
N CYS A 103 -1.40 -2.62 -7.07
CA CYS A 103 0.03 -2.37 -6.87
C CYS A 103 0.88 -3.58 -7.25
N ILE A 104 0.43 -4.80 -6.90
CA ILE A 104 1.10 -6.05 -7.30
C ILE A 104 1.06 -6.21 -8.82
N ASP A 105 -0.09 -6.00 -9.45
CA ASP A 105 -0.21 -6.08 -10.91
C ASP A 105 0.66 -5.04 -11.65
N ALA A 106 0.99 -3.92 -10.99
CA ALA A 106 1.76 -2.84 -11.59
C ALA A 106 3.28 -2.94 -11.34
N THR A 107 3.77 -3.97 -10.65
CA THR A 107 5.21 -4.10 -10.33
C THR A 107 6.08 -4.13 -11.58
N ASP A 108 5.59 -4.71 -12.67
CA ASP A 108 6.32 -4.84 -13.92
C ASP A 108 6.46 -3.50 -14.66
N GLU A 109 5.54 -2.56 -14.41
CA GLU A 109 5.53 -1.21 -14.99
C GLU A 109 6.17 -0.16 -14.07
N THR A 110 6.28 -0.46 -12.77
CA THR A 110 6.70 0.51 -11.76
C THR A 110 8.20 0.39 -11.47
N GLU A 111 9.00 1.15 -12.21
CA GLU A 111 10.45 1.18 -12.00
C GLU A 111 10.85 2.00 -10.77
N PHE A 112 12.01 1.64 -10.20
CA PHE A 112 12.68 2.34 -9.10
C PHE A 112 11.83 2.48 -7.83
N CYS A 113 10.79 1.65 -7.65
CA CYS A 113 9.90 1.70 -6.50
C CYS A 113 9.96 0.38 -5.71
N LEU A 114 10.11 0.47 -4.40
CA LEU A 114 9.90 -0.65 -3.48
C LEU A 114 8.66 -0.36 -2.63
N THR A 115 7.63 -1.21 -2.73
CA THR A 115 6.46 -1.14 -1.87
C THR A 115 6.50 -2.24 -0.81
N THR A 116 6.47 -1.84 0.46
CA THR A 116 6.42 -2.74 1.61
C THR A 116 5.07 -2.60 2.29
N VAL A 117 4.37 -3.71 2.48
CA VAL A 117 3.10 -3.76 3.22
C VAL A 117 3.34 -4.40 4.59
N ILE A 118 3.03 -3.65 5.64
CA ILE A 118 3.08 -4.11 7.02
C ILE A 118 1.67 -4.54 7.41
N ALA A 119 1.53 -5.81 7.76
CA ALA A 119 0.25 -6.40 8.12
C ALA A 119 0.40 -7.24 9.40
N PRO A 120 -0.60 -7.22 10.30
CA PRO A 120 -0.60 -8.07 11.48
C PRO A 120 -0.86 -9.54 11.07
N PRO A 121 -0.50 -10.53 11.91
CA PRO A 121 -0.69 -11.95 11.60
C PRO A 121 -2.12 -12.33 11.21
N ALA A 122 -3.11 -11.64 11.81
CA ALA A 122 -4.53 -11.78 11.51
C ALA A 122 -4.86 -11.61 10.00
N PHE A 123 -4.05 -10.87 9.25
CA PHE A 123 -4.23 -10.68 7.81
C PHE A 123 -4.19 -11.98 7.02
N LEU A 124 -3.41 -12.95 7.46
CA LEU A 124 -3.25 -14.24 6.81
C LEU A 124 -4.04 -15.35 7.53
N HIS A 125 -4.84 -15.01 8.53
CA HIS A 125 -5.62 -16.01 9.28
C HIS A 125 -6.92 -16.33 8.54
N PRO A 126 -7.23 -17.60 8.23
CA PRO A 126 -8.44 -17.98 7.49
C PRO A 126 -9.74 -17.51 8.15
N ASP A 127 -9.79 -17.53 9.48
CA ASP A 127 -10.99 -17.18 10.24
C ASP A 127 -11.20 -15.67 10.46
N ASP A 128 -10.24 -14.83 10.06
CA ASP A 128 -10.40 -13.38 10.20
C ASP A 128 -11.25 -12.81 9.05
N ARG A 129 -12.45 -12.33 9.39
CA ARG A 129 -13.40 -11.75 8.42
C ARG A 129 -12.87 -10.51 7.69
N ARG A 130 -11.91 -9.80 8.28
CA ARG A 130 -11.22 -8.66 7.67
C ARG A 130 -9.88 -9.08 7.06
N GLY A 131 -9.43 -10.31 7.26
CA GLY A 131 -8.23 -10.85 6.62
C GLY A 131 -8.36 -10.98 5.11
N VAL A 132 -7.25 -11.35 4.46
CA VAL A 132 -7.17 -11.49 2.99
C VAL A 132 -8.09 -12.58 2.43
N TYR A 133 -8.50 -13.55 3.25
CA TYR A 133 -9.44 -14.60 2.86
C TYR A 133 -10.83 -14.06 2.49
N GLY A 134 -11.18 -12.86 2.95
CA GLY A 134 -12.39 -12.17 2.51
C GLY A 134 -12.28 -11.50 1.13
N TYR A 135 -11.12 -11.54 0.47
CA TYR A 135 -10.89 -10.91 -0.82
C TYR A 135 -9.98 -11.74 -1.73
N ASP A 136 -10.59 -12.65 -2.48
CA ASP A 136 -9.89 -13.64 -3.31
C ASP A 136 -8.93 -13.04 -4.34
N ALA A 137 -9.28 -11.90 -4.94
CA ALA A 137 -8.48 -11.29 -5.99
C ALA A 137 -7.07 -10.89 -5.49
N LEU A 138 -6.96 -10.35 -4.27
CA LEU A 138 -5.65 -10.10 -3.65
C LEU A 138 -5.01 -11.40 -3.16
N ARG A 139 -5.80 -12.31 -2.58
CA ARG A 139 -5.30 -13.60 -2.07
C ARG A 139 -4.55 -14.38 -3.15
N MET A 140 -5.11 -14.47 -4.35
CA MET A 140 -4.49 -15.17 -5.47
C MET A 140 -3.17 -14.54 -5.93
N ARG A 141 -2.97 -13.24 -5.70
CA ARG A 141 -1.69 -12.56 -5.99
C ARG A 141 -0.65 -12.71 -4.89
N ILE A 142 -1.07 -12.99 -3.66
CA ILE A 142 -0.18 -13.12 -2.49
C ILE A 142 0.39 -14.52 -2.34
N TRP A 143 -0.38 -15.55 -2.71
CA TRP A 143 0.09 -16.93 -2.62
C TRP A 143 0.81 -17.31 -3.90
N ASP A 144 2.03 -17.83 -3.75
CA ASP A 144 2.75 -18.41 -4.88
C ASP A 144 1.96 -19.59 -5.46
N GLU A 145 1.75 -19.56 -6.78
CA GLU A 145 1.21 -20.68 -7.55
C GLU A 145 2.24 -21.83 -7.63
N VAL A 146 3.53 -21.47 -7.66
CA VAL A 146 4.65 -22.41 -7.65
C VAL A 146 5.28 -22.43 -6.26
N ARG A 147 5.12 -23.54 -5.53
CA ARG A 147 5.66 -23.71 -4.18
C ARG A 147 6.71 -24.80 -4.15
N ASP A 148 7.96 -24.40 -3.96
CA ASP A 148 9.03 -25.32 -3.57
C ASP A 148 9.18 -25.31 -2.05
N LYS A 149 9.44 -26.48 -1.43
CA LYS A 149 9.55 -26.61 0.03
C LYS A 149 10.89 -26.12 0.59
N GLN A 150 11.92 -26.02 -0.26
CA GLN A 150 13.30 -25.76 0.13
C GLN A 150 13.88 -24.51 -0.54
N ARG A 151 13.23 -23.97 -1.57
CA ARG A 151 13.74 -22.85 -2.35
C ARG A 151 12.71 -21.72 -2.47
N VAL A 152 13.20 -20.49 -2.37
CA VAL A 152 12.40 -19.30 -2.70
C VAL A 152 12.22 -19.26 -4.21
N ASN A 153 11.04 -18.87 -4.68
CA ASN A 153 10.80 -18.60 -6.09
C ASN A 153 11.41 -17.24 -6.48
N PRO A 154 12.52 -17.19 -7.24
CA PRO A 154 13.15 -15.92 -7.61
C PRO A 154 12.31 -15.10 -8.60
N LEU A 155 11.30 -15.72 -9.22
CA LEU A 155 10.35 -15.10 -10.13
C LEU A 155 9.04 -14.71 -9.42
N SER A 156 8.96 -14.85 -8.09
CA SER A 156 7.79 -14.38 -7.36
C SER A 156 7.76 -12.85 -7.37
N THR A 157 6.58 -12.30 -7.66
CA THR A 157 6.32 -10.86 -7.60
C THR A 157 6.45 -10.30 -6.18
N LEU A 158 6.39 -11.17 -5.17
CA LEU A 158 6.38 -10.78 -3.77
C LEU A 158 7.43 -11.50 -2.95
N VAL A 159 8.08 -10.74 -2.06
CA VAL A 159 8.94 -11.30 -1.02
C VAL A 159 8.19 -11.20 0.31
N ARG A 160 7.93 -12.35 0.93
CA ARG A 160 7.35 -12.41 2.28
C ARG A 160 8.46 -12.44 3.32
N LEU A 161 8.46 -11.45 4.20
CA LEU A 161 9.27 -11.43 5.41
C LEU A 161 8.36 -11.80 6.59
N ALA A 162 8.60 -12.95 7.19
CA ALA A 162 7.88 -13.42 8.37
C ALA A 162 8.88 -14.05 9.36
N PRO A 163 8.58 -14.07 10.67
CA PRO A 163 9.35 -14.85 11.62
C PRO A 163 9.43 -16.30 11.14
N VAL A 164 10.60 -16.94 11.30
CA VAL A 164 10.75 -18.38 11.07
C VAL A 164 9.70 -19.10 11.92
N PRO A 165 8.89 -20.02 11.36
CA PRO A 165 7.95 -20.79 12.16
C PRO A 165 8.75 -21.45 13.29
N GLN A 166 8.43 -21.10 14.54
CA GLN A 166 9.01 -21.79 15.68
C GLN A 166 8.48 -23.21 15.59
N ALA A 167 9.38 -24.18 15.33
CA ALA A 167 8.99 -25.57 15.23
C ALA A 167 8.23 -25.91 16.51
N ASP A 168 6.95 -26.23 16.39
CA ASP A 168 6.16 -26.75 17.48
C ASP A 168 6.97 -27.89 18.08
N HIS A 169 7.35 -27.75 19.36
CA HIS A 169 7.93 -28.85 20.11
C HIS A 169 6.87 -29.96 20.11
N VAL A 170 7.02 -30.91 19.19
CA VAL A 170 6.35 -32.19 19.24
C VAL A 170 6.80 -32.80 20.56
N ALA A 171 5.96 -32.66 21.58
CA ALA A 171 6.04 -33.47 22.77
C ALA A 171 5.93 -34.92 22.30
N THR A 172 7.09 -35.55 22.16
CA THR A 172 7.22 -36.98 22.06
C THR A 172 6.74 -37.54 23.40
N ALA A 173 5.45 -37.80 23.49
CA ALA A 173 4.90 -38.73 24.46
C ALA A 173 5.42 -40.12 24.07
N GLY A 174 6.66 -40.40 24.48
CA GLY A 174 7.22 -41.74 24.49
C GLY A 174 6.45 -42.58 25.50
N GLY A 175 5.97 -43.73 25.06
CA GLY A 175 5.43 -44.74 25.95
C GLY A 175 6.52 -45.35 26.83
N VAL A 176 6.10 -45.77 28.02
CA VAL A 176 6.10 -47.17 28.48
C VAL A 176 4.84 -47.35 29.32
#